data_AF-A0A9E2ZAH0-F1
#
_entry.id   AF-A0A9E2ZAH0-F1
#
_cell.length_a   1.000
_cell.length_b   1.000
_cell.length_c   1.000
_cell.angle_alpha   90.00
_cell.angle_beta   90.00
_cell.angle_gamma   90.00
#
_symmetry.space_group_name_H-M   'P 1'
#
loop_
_entity.id
_entity.type
_entity.pdbx_description
1 polymer ?
#
loop_
_entity_poly.entity_id
_entity_poly.type
_entity_poly.pdbx_seq_one_letter_code
_entity_poly.pdbx_strand_id
1 'polypeptide(L)'
;MTDLPSLPFPRPSAFDLAPELLRLQEQGPITRVRTAAGDEAWLVTRHDEVKALFADPRLGQSHPEPERAAKVSNSVLIGGARDNYETEDADNA
;
A
#
# COMPACT_ATOMS: atom_id res chain seq x y z
N MET A 1 4.73 22.73 -5.05
CA MET A 1 4.86 21.26 -5.04
C MET A 1 4.56 20.85 -3.61
N THR A 2 3.37 20.33 -3.34
CA THR A 2 2.97 19.96 -1.98
C THR A 2 3.71 18.70 -1.60
N ASP A 3 4.45 18.73 -0.50
CA ASP A 3 5.17 17.56 0.00
C ASP A 3 4.18 16.48 0.45
N LEU A 4 4.42 15.22 0.07
CA LEU A 4 3.52 14.11 0.41
C LEU A 4 3.89 13.55 1.79
N PRO A 5 2.91 13.18 2.63
CA PRO A 5 3.18 12.44 3.86
C PRO A 5 4.00 11.17 3.56
N SER A 6 5.03 10.89 4.35
CA SER A 6 5.95 9.76 4.12
C SER A 6 5.79 8.66 5.16
N LEU A 7 5.64 7.43 4.70
CA LEU A 7 5.59 6.23 5.54
C LEU A 7 6.99 5.72 5.88
N PRO A 8 7.17 5.05 7.04
CA PRO A 8 6.18 4.82 8.08
C PRO A 8 5.98 6.04 8.98
N PHE A 9 4.73 6.28 9.43
CA PHE A 9 4.46 7.35 10.39
C PHE A 9 4.95 6.99 11.81
N PRO A 10 5.58 7.91 12.55
CA PRO A 10 5.99 7.69 13.93
C PRO A 10 4.80 7.36 14.84
N ARG A 11 4.98 6.37 15.72
CA ARG A 11 3.99 5.99 16.73
C ARG A 11 4.50 6.31 18.13
N PRO A 12 3.67 6.87 19.04
CA PRO A 12 4.08 7.17 20.41
C PRO A 12 4.45 5.92 21.21
N SER A 13 3.75 4.80 20.98
CA SER A 13 4.02 3.51 21.61
C SER A 13 3.63 2.34 20.70
N ALA A 14 3.90 1.12 21.15
CA ALA A 14 3.53 -0.10 20.43
C ALA A 14 2.00 -0.28 20.29
N PHE A 15 1.21 0.29 21.18
CA PHE A 15 -0.26 0.15 21.21
C PHE A 15 -1.00 1.34 20.61
N ASP A 16 -0.30 2.44 20.35
CA ASP A 16 -0.90 3.65 19.80
C ASP A 16 -0.82 3.68 18.27
N LEU A 17 -1.85 4.29 17.65
CA LEU A 17 -1.82 4.68 16.26
C LEU A 17 -0.97 5.94 16.07
N ALA A 18 -0.39 6.09 14.88
CA ALA A 18 0.33 7.31 14.54
C ALA A 18 -0.64 8.50 14.48
N PRO A 19 -0.37 9.63 15.17
CA PRO A 19 -1.21 10.82 15.10
C PRO A 19 -1.44 11.32 13.67
N GLU A 20 -0.44 11.18 12.81
CA GLU A 20 -0.55 11.56 11.39
C GLU A 20 -1.52 10.65 10.62
N LEU A 21 -1.56 9.35 10.92
CA LEU A 21 -2.54 8.44 10.34
C LEU A 21 -3.97 8.87 10.69
N LEU A 22 -4.20 9.25 11.95
CA LEU A 22 -5.50 9.75 12.41
C LEU A 22 -5.88 11.06 11.68
N ARG A 23 -4.93 12.00 11.58
CA ARG A 23 -5.12 13.27 10.86
C ARG A 23 -5.53 13.02 9.41
N LEU A 24 -4.85 12.11 8.71
CA LEU A 24 -5.16 11.78 7.32
C LEU A 24 -6.53 11.10 7.18
N GLN A 25 -6.87 10.19 8.10
CA GLN A 25 -8.17 9.53 8.14
C GLN A 25 -9.32 10.54 8.30
N GLU A 26 -9.13 11.62 9.07
CA GLU A 26 -10.11 12.72 9.22
C GLU A 26 -10.30 13.55 7.95
N GLN A 27 -9.25 13.72 7.13
CA GLN A 27 -9.32 14.46 5.86
C GLN A 27 -10.04 13.70 4.76
N GLY A 28 -9.96 12.37 4.77
CA GLY A 28 -10.63 11.54 3.79
C GLY A 28 -10.23 10.07 3.85
N PRO A 29 -10.98 9.19 3.16
CA PRO A 29 -10.73 7.75 3.18
C PRO A 29 -9.46 7.35 2.43
N ILE A 30 -9.05 8.14 1.42
CA ILE A 30 -7.95 7.83 0.50
C ILE A 30 -7.06 9.07 0.37
N THR A 31 -5.75 8.93 0.62
CA THR A 31 -4.77 10.01 0.48
C THR A 31 -3.51 9.52 -0.23
N ARG A 32 -2.89 10.38 -1.04
CA ARG A 32 -1.61 10.08 -1.70
C ARG A 32 -0.46 10.24 -0.71
N VAL A 33 0.46 9.27 -0.66
CA VAL A 33 1.60 9.24 0.28
C VAL A 33 2.87 8.78 -0.44
N ARG A 34 4.03 8.99 0.18
CA ARG A 34 5.29 8.37 -0.20
C ARG A 34 5.55 7.15 0.67
N THR A 35 5.94 6.03 0.07
CA THR A 35 6.22 4.78 0.77
C THR A 35 7.67 4.70 1.24
N ALA A 36 7.98 3.71 2.09
CA ALA A 36 9.36 3.42 2.48
C ALA A 36 10.24 2.94 1.31
N ALA A 37 9.64 2.50 0.19
CA ALA A 37 10.36 2.20 -1.05
C ALA A 37 10.75 3.48 -1.83
N GLY A 38 10.19 4.64 -1.47
CA GLY A 38 10.43 5.93 -2.12
C GLY A 38 9.37 6.32 -3.15
N ASP A 39 8.59 5.36 -3.64
CA ASP A 39 7.52 5.55 -4.61
C ASP A 39 6.24 6.13 -3.97
N GLU A 40 5.38 6.72 -4.80
CA GLU A 40 4.06 7.17 -4.39
C GLU A 40 3.06 6.01 -4.31
N ALA A 41 2.13 6.09 -3.36
CA ALA A 41 1.02 5.15 -3.22
C ALA A 41 -0.26 5.85 -2.76
N TRP A 42 -1.38 5.14 -2.87
CA TRP A 42 -2.63 5.52 -2.23
C TRP A 42 -2.75 4.84 -0.86
N LEU A 43 -2.85 5.63 0.21
CA LEU A 43 -3.16 5.17 1.56
C LEU A 43 -4.67 5.18 1.77
N VAL A 44 -5.25 4.01 2.02
CA VAL A 44 -6.67 3.83 2.35
C VAL A 44 -6.81 3.60 3.85
N THR A 45 -7.68 4.37 4.52
CA THR A 45 -7.74 4.41 5.99
C THR A 45 -9.11 4.06 6.59
N ARG A 46 -10.16 3.94 5.76
CA ARG A 46 -11.54 3.68 6.21
C ARG A 46 -11.95 2.25 5.88
N HIS A 47 -12.65 1.62 6.83
CA HIS A 47 -12.97 0.20 6.76
C HIS A 47 -13.76 -0.19 5.50
N ASP A 48 -14.75 0.61 5.12
CA ASP A 48 -15.63 0.28 4.01
C ASP A 48 -14.88 0.32 2.67
N GLU A 49 -14.03 1.33 2.45
CA GLU A 49 -13.14 1.40 1.28
C GLU A 49 -12.10 0.29 1.29
N VAL A 50 -11.47 0.01 2.44
CA VAL A 50 -10.51 -1.10 2.56
C VAL A 50 -11.19 -2.41 2.17
N LYS A 51 -12.35 -2.71 2.75
CA LYS A 51 -13.10 -3.94 2.47
C LYS A 51 -13.50 -4.04 1.00
N ALA A 52 -13.98 -2.96 0.40
CA ALA A 52 -14.37 -2.94 -1.00
C ALA A 52 -13.16 -3.16 -1.92
N LEU A 53 -12.04 -2.49 -1.68
CA LEU A 53 -10.84 -2.58 -2.51
C LEU A 53 -10.13 -3.93 -2.36
N PHE A 54 -10.15 -4.54 -1.17
CA PHE A 54 -9.62 -5.90 -0.97
C PHE A 54 -10.40 -6.97 -1.74
N ALA A 55 -11.68 -6.71 -2.05
CA ALA A 55 -12.53 -7.62 -2.82
C ALA A 55 -12.60 -7.25 -4.31
N ASP A 56 -11.88 -6.22 -4.75
CA ASP A 56 -11.94 -5.71 -6.12
C ASP A 56 -10.95 -6.48 -7.02
N PRO A 57 -11.42 -7.24 -8.02
CA PRO A 57 -10.55 -8.06 -8.88
C PRO A 57 -9.62 -7.21 -9.77
N ARG A 58 -9.85 -5.88 -9.84
CA ARG A 58 -8.94 -4.97 -10.55
C ARG A 58 -7.64 -4.73 -9.80
N LEU A 59 -7.56 -5.09 -8.52
CA LEU A 59 -6.39 -4.90 -7.66
C LEU A 59 -5.75 -6.26 -7.34
N GLY A 60 -4.50 -6.44 -7.76
CA GLY A 60 -3.70 -7.63 -7.52
C GLY A 60 -2.43 -7.35 -6.69
N GLN A 61 -1.73 -8.42 -6.30
CA GLN A 61 -0.42 -8.36 -5.63
C GLN A 61 0.75 -8.59 -6.60
N SER A 62 0.45 -8.93 -7.86
CA SER A 62 1.43 -9.04 -8.94
C SER A 62 1.67 -7.69 -9.65
N HIS A 63 2.70 -7.63 -10.48
CA HIS A 63 3.01 -6.47 -11.32
C HIS A 63 3.36 -6.96 -12.72
N PRO A 64 2.92 -6.29 -13.81
CA PRO A 64 3.21 -6.74 -15.18
C PRO A 64 4.70 -6.72 -15.53
N GLU A 65 5.47 -5.88 -14.83
CA GLU A 65 6.93 -5.79 -14.93
C GLU A 65 7.54 -5.98 -13.51
N PRO A 66 7.59 -7.20 -12.95
CA PRO A 66 7.97 -7.43 -11.55
C PRO A 66 9.34 -6.86 -11.16
N GLU A 67 10.27 -6.76 -12.10
CA GLU A 67 11.59 -6.17 -11.95
C GLU A 67 11.57 -4.64 -11.77
N ARG A 68 10.52 -3.97 -12.28
CA ARG A 68 10.31 -2.52 -12.14
C ARG A 68 9.39 -2.14 -10.99
N ALA A 69 8.73 -3.12 -10.36
CA ALA A 69 7.86 -2.87 -9.23
C ALA A 69 8.61 -2.22 -8.06
N ALA A 70 7.93 -1.36 -7.31
CA ALA A 70 8.43 -0.79 -6.06
C ALA A 70 8.73 -1.91 -5.05
N LYS A 71 9.91 -1.86 -4.40
CA LYS A 71 10.38 -2.89 -3.46
C LYS A 71 11.05 -2.25 -2.25
N VAL A 72 10.65 -2.68 -1.05
CA VAL A 72 11.30 -2.25 0.20
C VAL A 72 12.59 -3.04 0.49
N SER A 73 12.81 -4.16 -0.21
CA SER A 73 13.98 -5.02 -0.05
C SER A 73 14.24 -5.84 -1.30
N ASN A 74 15.48 -6.26 -1.53
CA ASN A 74 15.88 -7.19 -2.60
C ASN A 74 15.68 -8.68 -2.22
N SER A 75 14.95 -8.96 -1.13
CA SER A 75 14.67 -10.34 -0.72
C SER A 75 13.80 -11.05 -1.75
N VAL A 76 14.23 -12.25 -2.17
CA VAL A 76 13.45 -13.13 -3.06
C VAL A 76 12.14 -13.59 -2.41
N LEU A 77 12.07 -13.63 -1.08
CA LEU A 77 10.91 -14.13 -0.34
C LEU A 77 9.90 -13.03 0.06
N ILE A 78 10.38 -11.81 0.33
CA ILE A 78 9.58 -10.75 1.00
C ILE A 78 9.62 -9.43 0.20
N GLY A 79 10.50 -9.33 -0.80
CA GLY A 79 10.93 -8.05 -1.34
C GLY A 79 10.05 -7.43 -2.42
N GLY A 80 9.28 -8.22 -3.19
CA GLY A 80 8.63 -7.72 -4.39
C GLY A 80 7.32 -8.40 -4.78
N ALA A 81 6.77 -7.90 -5.89
CA ALA A 81 5.52 -8.39 -6.49
C ALA A 81 5.62 -9.88 -6.89
N ARG A 82 4.46 -10.56 -6.89
CA ARG A 82 4.39 -11.95 -7.37
C ARG A 82 4.60 -12.03 -8.89
N ASP A 83 5.25 -13.10 -9.33
CA ASP A 83 5.59 -13.36 -10.74
C ASP A 83 4.50 -14.20 -11.44
N ASN A 84 3.22 -13.87 -11.19
CA ASN A 84 2.07 -14.57 -11.76
C ASN A 84 0.99 -13.59 -12.27
N TYR A 85 1.39 -12.42 -12.77
CA TYR A 85 0.45 -11.37 -13.18
C TYR A 85 -0.62 -11.84 -14.16
N GLU A 86 -0.25 -12.67 -15.14
CA GLU A 86 -1.19 -13.17 -16.15
C GLU A 86 -2.22 -14.17 -15.58
N THR A 87 -1.90 -14.86 -14.49
CA THR A 87 -2.74 -15.93 -13.92
C THR A 87 -3.33 -15.60 -12.56
N GLU A 88 -2.95 -14.46 -11.95
CA GLU A 88 -3.30 -14.12 -10.56
C GLU A 88 -4.82 -14.16 -10.31
N ASP A 89 -5.64 -13.66 -11.24
CA ASP A 89 -7.10 -13.70 -11.11
C ASP A 89 -7.64 -15.14 -11.04
N ALA A 90 -7.13 -16.04 -11.88
CA ALA A 90 -7.51 -17.45 -11.88
C ALA A 90 -7.01 -18.21 -10.65
N ASP A 91 -5.84 -17.83 -10.11
CA ASP A 91 -5.25 -18.43 -8.90
C ASP A 91 -6.00 -18.02 -7.61
N ASN A 92 -6.71 -16.88 -7.64
CA ASN A 92 -7.44 -16.32 -6.50
C ASN A 92 -8.95 -16.65 -6.49
N ALA A 93 -9.46 -17.31 -7.54
CA ALA A 93 -10.88 -17.63 -7.74
C ALA A 93 -11.39 -18.84 -6.94
#